data_AF-A0A821TN66-F1
#
_entry.id   AF-A0A821TN66-F1
#
_cell.length_a   1.000
_cell.length_b   1.000
_cell.length_c   1.000
_cell.angle_alpha   90.00
_cell.angle_beta   90.00
_cell.angle_gamma   90.00
#
_symmetry.space_group_name_H-M   'P 1'
#
loop_
_entity.id
_entity.type
_entity.pdbx_description
1 polymer ?
#
loop_
_entity_poly.entity_id
_entity_poly.type
_entity_poly.pdbx_seq_one_letter_code
_entity_poly.pdbx_strand_id
1 'polypeptide(L)'
;MRLMNGFFASLPNFPVHQHQQAFTVKLKSATKWRNRLLSSTAELRLGDQSISINHLYSIIDNGKFTKIDHGLTKSDINPKDRQNFSSSVKLTSDDLFKILKDNVDTQGTLIYLQMLKMIIMAYIDKKKTTIAA
;
A
#
# COMPACT_ATOMS: atom_id res chain seq x y z
N MET A 1 17.63 9.37 46.24
CA MET A 1 16.32 9.47 45.56
C MET A 1 16.19 10.86 44.95
N ARG A 2 16.17 10.98 43.61
CA ARG A 2 15.85 12.24 42.92
C ARG A 2 14.44 12.13 42.34
N LEU A 3 13.56 13.05 42.72
CA LEU A 3 12.18 13.15 42.22
C LEU A 3 12.21 13.67 40.78
N MET A 4 11.73 12.86 39.83
CA MET A 4 11.42 13.31 38.47
C MET A 4 10.01 13.92 38.46
N ASN A 5 9.93 15.22 38.74
CA ASN A 5 8.74 16.02 38.44
C ASN A 5 9.10 16.96 37.27
N GLY A 6 8.46 16.77 36.11
CA GLY A 6 8.55 17.78 35.05
C GLY A 6 8.31 17.37 33.61
N PHE A 7 7.90 16.14 33.27
CA PHE A 7 7.73 15.77 31.84
C PHE A 7 6.36 16.08 31.24
N PHE A 8 5.40 16.58 32.03
CA PHE A 8 4.07 16.98 31.56
C PHE A 8 3.78 18.47 31.84
N ALA A 9 4.78 19.33 31.69
CA ALA A 9 4.54 20.77 31.64
C ALA A 9 3.84 21.10 30.30
N SER A 10 2.55 21.43 30.40
CA SER A 10 1.70 22.11 29.41
C SER A 10 2.07 21.92 27.93
N LEU A 11 1.42 20.97 27.26
CA LEU A 11 1.39 20.96 25.80
C LEU A 11 0.77 22.29 25.31
N PRO A 12 1.42 23.04 24.41
CA PRO A 12 0.81 24.22 23.81
C PRO A 12 -0.52 23.85 23.18
N ASN A 13 -1.54 24.67 23.41
CA ASN A 13 -2.85 24.49 22.81
C ASN A 13 -2.75 24.83 21.31
N PHE A 14 -2.27 23.88 20.50
CA PHE A 14 -2.04 24.09 19.08
C PHE A 14 -3.40 24.19 18.37
N PRO A 15 -3.75 25.34 17.79
CA PRO A 15 -4.96 25.46 16.99
C PRO A 15 -4.88 24.52 15.79
N VAL A 16 -5.68 23.46 15.81
CA VAL A 16 -5.74 22.39 14.80
C VAL A 16 -5.94 22.96 13.38
N HIS A 17 -6.61 24.10 13.25
CA HIS A 17 -6.85 24.78 11.98
C HIS A 17 -5.60 25.46 11.38
N GLN A 18 -4.60 25.83 12.18
CA GLN A 18 -3.37 26.49 11.69
C GLN A 18 -2.30 25.51 11.23
N HIS A 19 -2.43 24.23 11.60
CA HIS A 19 -1.46 23.18 11.27
C HIS A 19 -2.13 21.98 10.60
N GLN A 20 -2.92 22.20 9.54
CA GLN A 20 -3.45 21.09 8.72
C GLN A 20 -2.33 20.14 8.22
N GLN A 21 -1.11 20.66 8.08
CA GLN A 21 0.10 19.90 7.71
C GLN A 21 0.57 18.92 8.81
N ALA A 22 0.26 19.17 10.09
CA ALA A 22 0.58 18.25 11.18
C ALA A 22 -0.29 16.98 11.15
N PHE A 23 -1.47 17.07 10.53
CA PHE A 23 -2.40 15.94 10.30
C PHE A 23 -2.30 15.40 8.87
N THR A 24 -1.19 15.65 8.17
CA THR A 24 -0.90 14.94 6.93
C THR A 24 -0.73 13.47 7.28
N VAL A 25 -1.80 12.68 7.11
CA VAL A 25 -1.75 11.22 7.21
C VAL A 25 -0.70 10.78 6.21
N LYS A 26 0.52 10.53 6.70
CA LYS A 26 1.58 9.97 5.88
C LYS A 26 1.01 8.64 5.38
N LEU A 27 0.97 8.44 4.05
CA LEU A 27 0.52 7.22 3.34
C LEU A 27 1.33 5.95 3.69
N LYS A 28 1.90 5.88 4.90
CA LYS A 28 2.59 4.75 5.51
C LYS A 28 1.72 3.50 5.56
N SER A 29 0.39 3.63 5.54
CA SER A 29 -0.52 2.48 5.53
C SER A 29 -0.36 1.66 4.25
N ALA A 30 -0.32 2.30 3.07
CA ALA A 30 -0.13 1.61 1.80
C ALA A 30 1.25 0.97 1.68
N THR A 31 2.31 1.65 2.13
CA THR A 31 3.67 1.07 2.12
C THR A 31 3.81 -0.08 3.12
N LYS A 32 3.13 -0.04 4.28
CA LYS A 32 3.05 -1.18 5.21
C LYS A 32 2.35 -2.38 4.58
N TRP A 33 1.24 -2.17 3.88
CA TRP A 33 0.53 -3.24 3.15
C TRP A 33 1.41 -3.87 2.07
N ARG A 34 2.05 -3.06 1.22
CA ARG A 34 3.06 -3.55 0.26
C ARG A 34 4.16 -4.33 0.96
N ASN A 35 4.76 -3.79 2.02
CA ASN A 35 5.84 -4.47 2.75
C ASN A 35 5.38 -5.78 3.40
N ARG A 36 4.10 -5.90 3.75
CA ARG A 36 3.53 -7.16 4.25
C ARG A 36 3.43 -8.20 3.14
N LEU A 37 2.98 -7.82 1.95
CA LEU A 37 2.99 -8.70 0.77
C LEU A 37 4.40 -9.17 0.37
N LEU A 38 5.39 -8.28 0.49
CA LEU A 38 6.80 -8.58 0.17
C LEU A 38 7.55 -9.32 1.28
N SER A 39 6.95 -9.49 2.46
CA SER A 39 7.61 -10.13 3.58
C SER A 39 7.53 -11.65 3.46
N SER A 40 8.67 -12.32 3.57
CA SER A 40 8.75 -13.78 3.67
C SER A 40 8.43 -14.32 5.07
N THR A 41 8.20 -13.44 6.06
CA THR A 41 8.13 -13.83 7.47
C THR A 41 6.83 -14.55 7.84
N ALA A 42 5.73 -14.32 7.11
CA ALA A 42 4.46 -14.93 7.46
C ALA A 42 3.63 -15.21 6.21
N GLU A 43 2.99 -16.37 6.21
CA GLU A 43 2.00 -16.72 5.20
C GLU A 43 0.81 -15.76 5.29
N LEU A 44 0.38 -15.29 4.13
CA LEU A 44 -0.73 -14.37 3.99
C LEU A 44 -1.84 -15.12 3.27
N ARG A 45 -3.00 -15.25 3.94
CA ARG A 45 -4.15 -15.99 3.42
C ARG A 45 -5.41 -15.15 3.54
N LEU A 46 -6.34 -15.34 2.61
CA LEU A 46 -7.64 -14.69 2.61
C LEU A 46 -8.71 -15.78 2.39
N GLY A 47 -9.32 -16.24 3.49
CA GLY A 47 -10.09 -17.48 3.47
C GLY A 47 -9.21 -18.65 3.03
N ASP A 48 -9.65 -19.40 2.03
CA ASP A 48 -8.93 -20.54 1.48
C ASP A 48 -7.83 -20.15 0.46
N GLN A 49 -7.79 -18.88 0.06
CA GLN A 49 -6.88 -18.39 -0.97
C GLN A 49 -5.54 -17.97 -0.36
N SER A 50 -4.43 -18.45 -0.94
CA SER A 50 -3.09 -18.00 -0.59
C SER A 50 -2.71 -16.72 -1.33
N ILE A 51 -2.12 -15.76 -0.62
CA ILE A 51 -1.57 -14.54 -1.20
C ILE A 51 -0.05 -14.71 -1.26
N SER A 52 0.49 -14.59 -2.47
CA SER A 52 1.93 -14.73 -2.70
C SER A 52 2.47 -13.67 -3.64
N ILE A 53 3.67 -13.20 -3.32
CA ILE A 53 4.47 -12.34 -4.21
C ILE A 53 5.00 -13.10 -5.42
N ASN A 54 5.13 -14.43 -5.33
CA ASN A 54 5.60 -15.27 -6.43
C ASN A 54 4.67 -15.17 -7.65
N HIS A 55 3.39 -14.85 -7.44
CA HIS A 55 2.43 -14.56 -8.50
C HIS A 55 2.81 -13.31 -9.31
N LEU A 56 3.47 -12.33 -8.70
CA LEU A 56 3.95 -11.14 -9.41
C LEU A 56 5.30 -11.39 -10.07
N TYR A 57 6.18 -12.17 -9.42
CA TYR A 57 7.42 -12.61 -10.06
C TYR A 57 7.14 -13.43 -11.32
N SER A 58 6.16 -14.34 -11.28
CA SER A 58 5.79 -15.11 -12.46
C SER A 58 5.28 -14.21 -13.58
N ILE A 59 4.50 -13.16 -13.32
CA ILE A 59 4.07 -12.24 -14.38
C ILE A 59 5.27 -11.50 -15.01
N ILE A 60 6.24 -11.09 -14.20
CA ILE A 60 7.42 -10.34 -14.67
C ILE A 60 8.40 -11.24 -15.43
N ASP A 61 8.59 -12.49 -15.01
CA ASP A 61 9.64 -13.37 -15.52
C ASP A 61 9.16 -14.41 -16.55
N ASN A 62 7.85 -14.70 -16.65
CA ASN A 62 7.32 -15.78 -17.50
C ASN A 62 7.29 -15.44 -19.01
N GLY A 63 7.72 -14.24 -19.42
CA GLY A 63 7.87 -13.83 -20.83
C GLY A 63 6.57 -13.72 -21.64
N LYS A 64 5.44 -14.24 -21.12
CA LYS A 64 4.09 -14.16 -21.70
C LYS A 64 3.57 -12.73 -21.76
N PHE A 65 3.97 -11.89 -20.81
CA PHE A 65 3.58 -10.50 -20.70
C PHE A 65 4.82 -9.62 -20.75
N THR A 66 4.75 -8.52 -21.49
CA THR A 66 5.81 -7.51 -21.53
C THR A 66 5.63 -6.49 -20.41
N LYS A 67 6.69 -5.75 -20.12
CA LYS A 67 6.64 -4.62 -19.16
C LYS A 67 5.54 -3.61 -19.48
N ILE A 68 5.18 -3.46 -20.77
CA ILE A 68 4.12 -2.53 -21.19
C ILE A 68 2.75 -3.04 -20.75
N ASP A 69 2.55 -4.36 -20.77
CA ASP A 69 1.28 -5.00 -20.42
C ASP A 69 1.02 -4.94 -18.91
N HIS A 70 2.04 -5.22 -18.09
CA HIS A 70 1.87 -5.30 -16.63
C HIS A 70 2.37 -4.06 -15.86
N GLY A 71 3.20 -3.20 -16.46
CA GLY A 71 3.68 -1.94 -15.87
C GLY A 71 4.66 -2.07 -14.69
N LEU A 72 5.10 -3.29 -14.36
CA LEU A 72 5.96 -3.58 -13.21
C LEU A 72 7.43 -3.77 -13.61
N THR A 73 8.33 -3.53 -12.65
CA THR A 73 9.75 -3.87 -12.73
C THR A 73 10.20 -4.64 -11.50
N LYS A 74 11.33 -5.35 -11.56
CA LYS A 74 11.89 -6.08 -10.41
C LYS A 74 12.15 -5.18 -9.19
N SER A 75 12.49 -3.90 -9.44
CA SER A 75 12.63 -2.91 -8.37
C SER A 75 11.32 -2.59 -7.65
N ASP A 76 10.18 -2.67 -8.33
CA ASP A 76 8.87 -2.34 -7.73
C ASP A 76 8.44 -3.37 -6.67
N ILE A 77 8.92 -4.61 -6.79
CA ILE A 77 8.67 -5.70 -5.84
C ILE A 77 9.88 -5.99 -4.94
N ASN A 78 10.86 -5.08 -4.87
CA ASN A 78 12.03 -5.27 -4.02
C ASN A 78 11.70 -5.02 -2.53
N PRO A 79 11.83 -6.01 -1.63
CA PRO A 79 11.53 -5.87 -0.20
C PRO A 79 12.50 -4.94 0.55
N LYS A 80 13.67 -4.64 -0.02
CA LYS A 80 14.65 -3.72 0.60
C LYS A 80 14.16 -2.27 0.60
N ASP A 81 13.38 -1.89 -0.40
CA ASP A 81 12.86 -0.53 -0.55
C ASP A 81 11.50 -0.37 0.17
N ARG A 82 11.57 -0.19 1.49
CA ARG A 82 10.39 -0.16 2.38
C ARG A 82 9.58 1.14 2.34
N GLN A 83 10.12 2.20 1.74
CA GLN A 83 9.50 3.53 1.72
C GLN A 83 8.89 3.89 0.37
N ASN A 84 9.06 3.03 -0.63
CA ASN A 84 8.59 3.30 -1.98
C ASN A 84 7.08 3.15 -2.13
N PHE A 85 6.42 4.30 -2.04
CA PHE A 85 5.00 4.46 -2.26
C PHE A 85 4.62 4.36 -3.74
N SER A 86 5.46 4.85 -4.66
CA SER A 86 5.13 4.82 -6.09
C SER A 86 4.97 3.39 -6.62
N SER A 87 5.78 2.44 -6.14
CA SER A 87 5.59 1.02 -6.43
C SER A 87 4.28 0.47 -5.85
N SER A 88 3.79 0.98 -4.71
CA SER A 88 2.49 0.59 -4.16
C SER A 88 1.35 1.00 -5.09
N VAL A 89 1.45 2.18 -5.72
CA VAL A 89 0.48 2.66 -6.73
C VAL A 89 0.54 1.81 -8.00
N LYS A 90 1.74 1.49 -8.49
CA LYS A 90 1.89 0.63 -9.69
C LYS A 90 1.33 -0.78 -9.48
N LEU A 91 1.49 -1.34 -8.27
CA LEU A 91 0.90 -2.65 -7.89
C LEU A 91 -0.63 -2.64 -7.90
N THR A 92 -1.25 -1.47 -7.96
CA THR A 92 -2.71 -1.31 -8.02
C THR A 92 -3.21 -0.89 -9.41
N SER A 93 -2.39 -1.11 -10.45
CA SER A 93 -2.78 -0.82 -11.83
C SER A 93 -3.87 -1.77 -12.31
N ASP A 94 -4.81 -1.25 -13.10
CA ASP A 94 -5.91 -2.05 -13.64
C ASP A 94 -5.43 -3.08 -14.66
N ASP A 95 -4.33 -2.81 -15.36
CA ASP A 95 -3.77 -3.75 -16.33
C ASP A 95 -3.18 -4.99 -15.65
N LEU A 96 -2.51 -4.81 -14.50
CA LEU A 96 -2.06 -5.92 -13.67
C LEU A 96 -3.25 -6.76 -13.17
N PHE A 97 -4.37 -6.13 -12.83
CA PHE A 97 -5.55 -6.83 -12.33
C PHE A 97 -6.21 -7.68 -13.42
N LYS A 98 -6.24 -7.22 -14.66
CA LYS A 98 -6.73 -8.03 -15.79
C LYS A 98 -5.90 -9.31 -15.93
N ILE A 99 -4.58 -9.19 -15.89
CA ILE A 99 -3.65 -10.33 -16.00
C ILE A 99 -3.84 -11.32 -14.85
N LEU A 100 -3.98 -10.82 -13.61
CA LEU A 100 -4.20 -11.67 -12.42
C LEU A 100 -5.60 -12.29 -12.37
N LYS A 101 -6.59 -11.72 -13.06
CA LYS A 101 -7.96 -12.24 -13.07
C LYS A 101 -8.08 -13.51 -13.91
N ASP A 102 -7.21 -13.68 -14.90
CA ASP A 102 -7.22 -14.83 -15.82
C ASP A 102 -6.69 -16.12 -15.17
N ASN A 103 -6.09 -16.05 -13.98
CA ASN A 103 -5.55 -17.21 -13.27
C ASN A 103 -6.23 -17.39 -11.89
N VAL A 104 -6.79 -18.59 -11.68
CA VAL A 104 -7.52 -18.98 -10.45
C VAL A 104 -6.60 -18.92 -9.23
N ASP A 105 -5.35 -19.36 -9.35
CA ASP A 105 -4.40 -19.41 -8.23
C ASP A 105 -3.98 -18.02 -7.75
N THR A 106 -4.13 -17.01 -8.60
CA THR A 106 -3.75 -15.62 -8.28
C THR A 106 -4.90 -14.80 -7.69
N GLN A 107 -6.08 -15.39 -7.52
CA GLN A 107 -7.28 -14.69 -7.06
C GLN A 107 -7.12 -14.11 -5.65
N GLY A 108 -6.44 -14.81 -4.74
CA GLY A 108 -6.09 -14.27 -3.42
C GLY A 108 -5.25 -13.00 -3.52
N THR A 109 -4.18 -13.04 -4.33
CA THR A 109 -3.32 -11.87 -4.57
C THR A 109 -4.09 -10.72 -5.24
N LEU A 110 -4.97 -11.01 -6.21
CA LEU A 110 -5.81 -10.01 -6.85
C LEU A 110 -6.67 -9.26 -5.84
N ILE A 111 -7.41 -9.99 -4.99
CA ILE A 111 -8.28 -9.37 -3.98
C ILE A 111 -7.46 -8.54 -2.99
N TYR A 112 -6.28 -9.04 -2.60
CA TYR A 112 -5.36 -8.31 -1.72
C TYR A 112 -4.92 -6.96 -2.33
N LEU A 113 -4.56 -6.96 -3.61
CA LEU A 113 -4.16 -5.73 -4.31
C LEU A 113 -5.35 -4.79 -4.56
N GLN A 114 -6.56 -5.32 -4.77
CA GLN A 114 -7.78 -4.50 -4.85
C GLN A 114 -8.06 -3.79 -3.52
N MET A 115 -7.91 -4.47 -2.38
CA MET A 115 -8.00 -3.83 -1.06
C MET A 115 -6.94 -2.73 -0.90
N LEU A 116 -5.71 -2.98 -1.34
CA LEU A 116 -4.66 -1.96 -1.35
C LEU A 116 -5.06 -0.75 -2.22
N LYS A 117 -5.65 -0.95 -3.39
CA LYS A 117 -6.16 0.11 -4.27
C LYS A 117 -7.21 0.96 -3.55
N MET A 118 -8.18 0.32 -2.90
CA MET A 118 -9.23 1.00 -2.14
C MET A 118 -8.66 1.84 -1.00
N ILE A 119 -7.68 1.32 -0.27
CA ILE A 119 -6.97 2.07 0.78
C ILE A 119 -6.29 3.30 0.17
N ILE A 120 -5.53 3.12 -0.91
CA ILE A 120 -4.83 4.23 -1.57
C ILE A 120 -5.83 5.30 -2.03
N MET A 121 -6.93 4.91 -2.68
CA MET A 121 -7.97 5.82 -3.14
C MET A 121 -8.62 6.58 -1.98
N ALA A 122 -8.99 5.89 -0.90
CA ALA A 122 -9.62 6.52 0.27
C ALA A 122 -8.77 7.62 0.93
N TYR A 123 -7.44 7.52 0.85
CA TYR A 123 -6.53 8.52 1.41
C TYR A 123 -6.05 9.59 0.41
N ILE A 124 -6.08 9.30 -0.90
CA ILE A 124 -5.63 10.22 -1.96
C ILE A 124 -6.80 11.06 -2.50
N ASP A 125 -8.00 10.51 -2.64
CA ASP A 125 -9.18 11.23 -3.12
C ASP A 125 -9.75 12.16 -2.05
N LYS A 126 -9.02 13.24 -1.77
CA LYS A 126 -9.50 14.40 -0.99
C LYS A 126 -10.25 15.42 -1.85
N LYS A 127 -10.50 15.16 -3.14
CA LYS A 127 -11.17 16.10 -4.05
C LYS A 127 -12.53 15.57 -4.52
N LYS A 128 -13.59 16.05 -3.87
CA LYS A 128 -14.92 16.48 -4.42
C LYS A 128 -16.06 16.29 -3.40
N THR A 129 -15.93 16.88 -2.22
CA THR A 129 -17.10 17.25 -1.41
C THR A 129 -17.01 18.73 -1.07
N THR A 130 -16.82 19.55 -2.11
CA THR A 130 -17.23 20.94 -2.01
C THR A 130 -18.75 20.90 -2.13
N ILE A 131 -19.42 20.95 -0.97
CA ILE A 131 -20.85 21.19 -0.88
C ILE A 131 -21.07 22.54 -1.58
N ALA A 132 -21.74 22.53 -2.73
CA ALA A 132 -22.19 23.76 -3.37
C ALA A 132 -23.23 24.39 -2.43
N ALA A 133 -22.84 25.50 -1.81
CA ALA A 133 -23.73 26.38 -1.05
C ALA A 133 -24.39 27.39 -2.00
#